data_AF-A0A7Y4R105-F1
#
_entry.id   AF-A0A7Y4R105-F1
#
_cell.length_a   1.000
_cell.length_b   1.000
_cell.length_c   1.000
_cell.angle_alpha   90.00
_cell.angle_beta   90.00
_cell.angle_gamma   90.00
#
_symmetry.space_group_name_H-M   'P 1'
#
loop_
_entity.id
_entity.type
_entity.pdbx_description
1 polymer ?
#
loop_
_entity_poly.entity_id
_entity_poly.type
_entity_poly.pdbx_seq_one_letter_code
_entity_poly.pdbx_strand_id
1 'polypeptide(L)'
;WMYYHLLDGDVASNTCSWQWVAGAFSSKKYYCIQENINRFTNSSQQDTFVDTPTELLASLKIPRELSETIRWQVITPLPRKQEIQIDWQKPTLLYNSYNLDPLWRKDEDVNRILLLEPSHFEKFPVSEKVMNFILALSRNISSIQVYVGEVNELVQLSVSTSATKPNFISKEHPAFTHYPGQKDDRDWIYPQVTGYHNSFFAYWKKCSKQLYAPSLFSDH
;
A
#
# COMPACT_ATOMS: atom_id res chain seq x y z
N TRP A 1 -7.82 11.50 -2.32
CA TRP A 1 -9.18 11.01 -2.03
C TRP A 1 -9.27 9.48 -2.05
N MET A 2 -9.05 8.79 -3.18
CA MET A 2 -9.28 7.34 -3.23
C MET A 2 -8.37 6.54 -2.28
N TYR A 3 -7.05 6.78 -2.29
CA TYR A 3 -6.11 6.17 -1.34
C TYR A 3 -6.54 6.34 0.13
N TYR A 4 -7.13 7.49 0.49
CA TYR A 4 -7.59 7.78 1.85
C TYR A 4 -8.70 6.81 2.31
N HIS A 5 -9.45 6.20 1.39
CA HIS A 5 -10.57 5.31 1.68
C HIS A 5 -10.28 3.82 1.45
N LEU A 6 -9.13 3.47 0.86
CA LEU A 6 -8.80 2.07 0.56
C LEU A 6 -8.26 1.36 1.80
N LEU A 7 -8.89 0.24 2.16
CA LEU A 7 -8.42 -0.61 3.26
C LEU A 7 -7.10 -1.31 2.93
N ASP A 8 -6.91 -1.63 1.66
CA ASP A 8 -5.75 -2.28 1.04
C ASP A 8 -4.87 -1.28 0.26
N GLY A 9 -5.01 0.02 0.57
CA GLY A 9 -4.29 1.07 -0.14
C GLY A 9 -2.77 0.91 0.00
N ASP A 10 -2.06 0.88 -1.12
CA ASP A 10 -0.62 0.91 -1.20
C ASP A 10 -0.17 2.07 -2.10
N VAL A 11 0.69 2.95 -1.57
CA VAL A 11 1.09 4.19 -2.26
C VAL A 11 1.73 3.90 -3.62
N ALA A 12 2.55 2.84 -3.73
CA ALA A 12 3.24 2.52 -4.97
C ALA A 12 2.27 2.05 -6.04
N SER A 13 1.42 1.07 -5.73
CA SER A 13 0.45 0.51 -6.67
C SER A 13 -0.64 1.52 -7.03
N ASN A 14 -1.20 2.24 -6.04
CA ASN A 14 -2.27 3.19 -6.31
C ASN A 14 -1.76 4.36 -7.17
N THR A 15 -0.61 4.94 -6.86
CA THR A 15 -0.10 6.09 -7.64
C THR A 15 0.15 5.73 -9.11
N CYS A 16 0.71 4.54 -9.37
CA CYS A 16 0.98 4.08 -10.74
C CYS A 16 -0.30 3.65 -11.49
N SER A 17 -1.23 2.95 -10.87
CA SER A 17 -2.50 2.56 -11.50
C SER A 17 -3.36 3.78 -11.87
N TRP A 18 -3.31 4.86 -11.08
CA TRP A 18 -4.05 6.08 -11.39
C TRP A 18 -3.46 6.88 -12.56
N GLN A 19 -2.19 6.69 -12.94
CA GLN A 19 -1.69 7.24 -14.21
C GLN A 19 -2.43 6.65 -15.41
N TRP A 20 -2.88 5.39 -15.31
CA TRP A 20 -3.69 4.73 -16.32
C TRP A 20 -5.10 5.33 -16.38
N VAL A 21 -5.75 5.49 -15.23
CA VAL A 21 -7.10 6.08 -15.15
C VAL A 21 -7.10 7.57 -15.53
N ALA A 22 -6.05 8.31 -15.17
CA ALA A 22 -5.87 9.70 -15.55
C ALA A 22 -5.44 9.87 -17.03
N GLY A 23 -5.24 8.76 -17.77
CA GLY A 23 -4.77 8.79 -19.15
C GLY A 23 -3.36 9.39 -19.32
N ALA A 24 -2.59 9.50 -18.24
CA ALA A 24 -1.25 10.10 -18.21
C ALA A 24 -0.14 9.09 -18.55
N PHE A 25 -0.47 7.80 -18.63
CA PHE A 25 0.47 6.73 -18.95
C PHE A 25 0.75 6.60 -20.46
N SER A 26 -0.12 7.10 -21.33
CA SER A 26 0.02 6.99 -22.78
C SER A 26 -0.15 8.34 -23.47
N SER A 27 0.37 8.49 -24.69
CA SER A 27 0.13 9.69 -25.51
C SER A 27 -1.34 9.85 -25.93
N LYS A 28 -2.15 8.79 -25.83
CA LYS A 28 -3.58 8.81 -26.12
C LYS A 28 -4.36 9.08 -24.82
N LYS A 29 -5.21 10.10 -24.85
CA LYS A 29 -6.16 10.41 -23.77
C LYS A 29 -7.22 9.32 -23.70
N TYR A 30 -7.46 8.78 -22.50
CA TYR A 30 -8.56 7.87 -22.26
C TYR A 30 -9.81 8.68 -21.89
N TYR A 31 -10.84 8.62 -22.74
CA TYR A 31 -12.12 9.27 -22.47
C TYR A 31 -13.12 8.25 -21.92
N CYS A 32 -13.78 8.62 -20.81
CA CYS A 32 -14.92 7.89 -20.32
C CYS A 32 -16.13 8.23 -21.20
N ILE A 33 -16.67 7.24 -21.91
CA ILE A 33 -17.81 7.41 -22.83
C ILE A 33 -19.00 6.56 -22.37
N GLN A 34 -20.22 7.04 -22.59
CA GLN A 34 -21.46 6.40 -22.14
C GLN A 34 -21.61 4.95 -22.62
N GLU A 35 -21.17 4.65 -23.86
CA GLU A 35 -21.21 3.29 -24.40
C GLU A 35 -20.38 2.31 -23.56
N ASN A 36 -19.16 2.71 -23.16
CA ASN A 36 -18.30 1.88 -22.33
C ASN A 36 -18.92 1.67 -20.94
N ILE A 37 -19.47 2.72 -20.34
CA ILE A 37 -20.18 2.62 -19.06
C ILE A 37 -21.29 1.57 -19.21
N ASN A 38 -22.23 1.78 -20.14
CA ASN A 38 -23.35 0.89 -20.38
C ASN A 38 -22.93 -0.56 -20.61
N ARG A 39 -21.90 -0.79 -21.42
CA ARG A 39 -21.37 -2.12 -21.71
C ARG A 39 -20.79 -2.81 -20.47
N PHE A 40 -19.99 -2.10 -19.67
CA PHE A 40 -19.27 -2.71 -18.54
C PHE A 40 -20.05 -2.66 -17.22
N THR A 41 -21.13 -1.87 -17.14
CA THR A 41 -22.05 -1.83 -15.99
C THR A 41 -23.40 -2.48 -16.28
N ASN A 42 -23.60 -3.05 -17.47
CA ASN A 42 -24.86 -3.65 -17.92
C ASN A 42 -26.07 -2.70 -17.73
N SER A 43 -25.90 -1.45 -18.16
CA SER A 43 -26.93 -0.41 -18.11
C SER A 43 -27.25 0.13 -19.50
N SER A 44 -28.31 0.94 -19.59
CA SER A 44 -28.73 1.62 -20.81
C SER A 44 -29.02 3.09 -20.53
N GLN A 45 -28.12 3.76 -19.81
CA GLN A 45 -28.25 5.16 -19.48
C GLN A 45 -28.07 6.01 -20.76
N GLN A 46 -28.90 7.04 -20.88
CA GLN A 46 -28.91 8.02 -21.96
C GLN A 46 -29.06 9.41 -21.36
N ASP A 47 -28.84 10.45 -22.17
CA ASP A 47 -29.01 11.87 -21.81
C ASP A 47 -28.15 12.31 -20.61
N THR A 48 -26.97 11.70 -20.46
CA THR A 48 -26.00 12.06 -19.43
C THR A 48 -24.97 13.07 -19.95
N PHE A 49 -24.16 13.66 -19.06
CA PHE A 49 -23.08 14.57 -19.45
C PHE A 49 -22.02 13.93 -20.38
N VAL A 50 -21.89 12.60 -20.37
CA VAL A 50 -20.92 11.84 -21.18
C VAL A 50 -21.59 11.05 -22.30
N ASP A 51 -22.91 11.18 -22.46
CA ASP A 51 -23.67 10.64 -23.58
C ASP A 51 -23.60 11.61 -24.77
N THR A 52 -22.37 11.82 -25.25
CA THR A 52 -22.07 12.77 -26.32
C THR A 52 -20.89 12.24 -27.15
N PRO A 53 -20.77 12.64 -28.43
CA PRO A 53 -19.61 12.27 -29.23
C PRO A 53 -18.29 12.64 -28.56
N THR A 54 -17.32 11.71 -28.58
CA THR A 54 -16.03 11.86 -27.89
C THR A 54 -15.28 13.11 -28.31
N GLU A 55 -15.42 13.49 -29.58
CA GLU A 55 -14.78 14.65 -30.20
C GLU A 55 -15.30 15.98 -29.62
N LEU A 56 -16.53 15.97 -29.09
CA LEU A 56 -17.18 17.14 -28.51
C LEU A 56 -16.91 17.27 -27.01
N LEU A 57 -16.59 16.18 -26.30
CA LEU A 57 -16.35 16.20 -24.85
C LEU A 57 -15.34 17.28 -24.42
N ALA A 58 -14.28 17.49 -25.20
CA ALA A 58 -13.25 18.47 -24.88
C ALA A 58 -13.69 19.94 -25.06
N SER A 59 -14.77 20.20 -25.81
CA SER A 59 -15.30 21.54 -26.07
C SER A 59 -16.55 21.87 -25.24
N LEU A 60 -17.11 20.89 -24.53
CA LEU A 60 -18.26 21.11 -23.66
C LEU A 60 -17.89 22.02 -22.48
N LYS A 61 -18.84 22.88 -22.10
CA LYS A 61 -18.75 23.63 -20.85
C LYS A 61 -18.89 22.66 -19.68
N ILE A 62 -18.14 22.89 -18.62
CA ILE A 62 -18.27 22.13 -17.37
C ILE A 62 -19.71 22.31 -16.86
N PRO A 63 -20.47 21.24 -16.62
CA PRO A 63 -21.81 21.32 -16.05
C PRO A 63 -21.78 22.05 -14.70
N ARG A 64 -22.82 22.82 -14.40
CA ARG A 64 -22.88 23.61 -13.16
C ARG A 64 -22.78 22.70 -11.93
N GLU A 65 -23.39 21.53 -12.01
CA GLU A 65 -23.39 20.47 -11.00
C GLU A 65 -21.98 19.95 -10.69
N LEU A 66 -21.04 20.09 -11.63
CA LEU A 66 -19.64 19.67 -11.51
C LEU A 66 -18.66 20.85 -11.35
N SER A 67 -19.17 22.08 -11.27
CA SER A 67 -18.35 23.29 -11.20
C SER A 67 -17.80 23.56 -9.79
N GLU A 68 -18.49 23.06 -8.76
CA GLU A 68 -18.04 23.19 -7.39
C GLU A 68 -16.82 22.31 -7.15
N THR A 69 -15.76 22.94 -6.64
CA THR A 69 -14.53 22.25 -6.24
C THR A 69 -14.25 22.54 -4.78
N ILE A 70 -13.71 21.54 -4.09
CA ILE A 70 -13.27 21.67 -2.71
C ILE A 70 -11.77 21.44 -2.64
N ARG A 71 -11.10 22.19 -1.76
CA ARG A 71 -9.72 21.87 -1.40
C ARG A 71 -9.75 20.68 -0.44
N TRP A 72 -9.41 19.50 -0.94
CA TRP A 72 -9.37 18.29 -0.15
C TRP A 72 -8.21 18.34 0.87
N GLN A 73 -8.52 18.67 2.11
CA GLN A 73 -7.60 18.63 3.24
C GLN A 73 -8.13 17.63 4.26
N VAL A 74 -7.34 16.59 4.53
CA VAL A 74 -7.70 15.51 5.45
C VAL A 74 -6.51 15.17 6.32
N ILE A 75 -6.81 14.74 7.54
CA ILE A 75 -5.82 14.34 8.53
C ILE A 75 -6.13 12.89 8.92
N THR A 76 -5.08 12.10 9.11
CA THR A 76 -5.21 10.75 9.65
C THR A 76 -5.44 10.82 11.16
N PRO A 77 -6.52 10.22 11.69
CA PRO A 77 -6.74 10.16 13.13
C PRO A 77 -5.83 9.09 13.75
N LEU A 78 -4.56 9.44 13.95
CA LEU A 78 -3.59 8.55 14.60
C LEU A 78 -4.03 8.26 16.05
N PRO A 79 -3.78 7.04 16.55
CA PRO A 79 -4.03 6.75 17.96
C PRO A 79 -3.15 7.64 18.84
N ARG A 80 -3.54 7.80 20.10
CA ARG A 80 -2.71 8.53 21.07
C ARG A 80 -1.36 7.81 21.21
N LYS A 81 -0.28 8.58 21.28
CA LYS A 81 1.04 8.04 21.60
C LYS A 81 1.00 7.34 22.95
N GLN A 82 1.48 6.11 22.99
CA GLN A 82 1.56 5.28 24.19
C GLN A 82 3.02 4.92 24.44
N GLU A 83 3.34 4.70 25.72
CA GLU A 83 4.62 4.10 26.08
C GLU A 83 4.68 2.65 25.63
N ILE A 84 5.87 2.22 25.25
CA ILE A 84 6.14 0.84 24.82
C ILE A 84 7.27 0.26 25.65
N GLN A 85 7.24 -1.05 25.82
CA GLN A 85 8.25 -1.81 26.54
C GLN A 85 9.09 -2.58 25.53
N ILE A 86 10.38 -2.28 25.48
CA ILE A 86 11.32 -2.93 24.57
C ILE A 86 12.43 -3.56 25.38
N ASP A 87 12.67 -4.85 25.15
CA ASP A 87 13.87 -5.53 25.60
C ASP A 87 14.97 -5.39 24.54
N TRP A 88 15.92 -4.49 24.78
CA TRP A 88 17.02 -4.20 23.85
C TRP A 88 18.08 -5.30 23.74
N GLN A 89 17.94 -6.39 24.50
CA GLN A 89 18.74 -7.60 24.30
C GLN A 89 18.17 -8.45 23.15
N LYS A 90 16.91 -8.23 22.77
CA LYS A 90 16.21 -8.96 21.71
C LYS A 90 16.11 -8.14 20.41
N PRO A 91 16.04 -8.81 19.24
CA PRO A 91 15.69 -8.13 18.00
C PRO A 91 14.33 -7.42 18.10
N THR A 92 14.17 -6.34 17.33
CA THR A 92 12.93 -5.57 17.26
C THR A 92 12.41 -5.56 15.82
N LEU A 93 11.27 -6.21 15.62
CA LEU A 93 10.57 -6.22 14.35
C LEU A 93 9.73 -4.96 14.20
N LEU A 94 10.01 -4.20 13.14
CA LEU A 94 9.26 -3.01 12.75
C LEU A 94 8.22 -3.39 11.69
N TYR A 95 6.96 -3.40 12.12
CA TYR A 95 5.79 -3.51 11.26
C TYR A 95 5.37 -2.11 10.83
N ASN A 96 4.82 -2.00 9.62
CA ASN A 96 4.22 -0.77 9.09
C ASN A 96 2.82 -1.10 8.55
N SER A 97 2.06 -0.10 8.10
CA SER A 97 0.68 -0.32 7.64
C SER A 97 0.53 -1.21 6.40
N TYR A 98 1.61 -1.44 5.63
CA TYR A 98 1.59 -2.30 4.44
C TYR A 98 2.13 -3.72 4.72
N ASN A 99 2.73 -3.93 5.89
CA ASN A 99 3.31 -5.21 6.29
C ASN A 99 2.82 -5.59 7.69
N LEU A 100 1.62 -6.20 7.75
CA LEU A 100 0.98 -6.73 8.96
C LEU A 100 0.78 -8.25 8.86
N ASP A 101 1.86 -8.96 8.57
CA ASP A 101 1.86 -10.42 8.43
C ASP A 101 1.98 -11.13 9.80
N PRO A 102 0.94 -11.83 10.28
CA PRO A 102 1.00 -12.55 11.56
C PRO A 102 1.91 -13.78 11.56
N LEU A 103 2.32 -14.26 10.37
CA LEU A 103 3.21 -15.40 10.24
C LEU A 103 4.69 -14.98 10.20
N TRP A 104 4.97 -13.69 9.97
CA TRP A 104 6.35 -13.19 9.87
C TRP A 104 7.07 -13.35 11.20
N ARG A 105 8.09 -14.23 11.21
CA ARG A 105 8.94 -14.55 12.38
C ARG A 105 8.11 -14.86 13.63
N LYS A 106 6.96 -15.52 13.45
CA LYS A 106 5.97 -15.73 14.52
C LYS A 106 6.52 -16.47 15.74
N ASP A 107 7.46 -17.40 15.52
CA ASP A 107 8.01 -18.28 16.56
C ASP A 107 9.29 -17.71 17.21
N GLU A 108 9.76 -16.53 16.79
CA GLU A 108 10.96 -15.89 17.34
C GLU A 108 10.66 -15.08 18.62
N ASP A 109 11.57 -15.15 19.59
CA ASP A 109 11.53 -14.32 20.80
C ASP A 109 12.09 -12.92 20.52
N VAL A 110 11.21 -12.02 20.09
CA VAL A 110 11.54 -10.67 19.58
C VAL A 110 10.50 -9.65 20.02
N ASN A 111 10.91 -8.38 20.08
CA ASN A 111 9.96 -7.26 20.24
C ASN A 111 9.22 -7.04 18.92
N ARG A 112 7.91 -6.75 18.98
CA ARG A 112 7.08 -6.47 17.79
C ARG A 112 6.43 -5.12 17.93
N ILE A 113 6.73 -4.21 17.01
CA ILE A 113 6.25 -2.84 17.03
C ILE A 113 5.57 -2.52 15.71
N LEU A 114 4.28 -2.21 15.74
CA LEU A 114 3.64 -1.48 14.67
C LEU A 114 4.00 0.00 14.79
N LEU A 115 4.86 0.46 13.89
CA LEU A 115 5.32 1.83 13.82
C LEU A 115 4.39 2.67 12.94
N LEU A 116 3.78 3.70 13.52
CA LEU A 116 2.94 4.68 12.85
C LEU A 116 3.64 6.03 12.84
N GLU A 117 4.37 6.34 11.78
CA GLU A 117 5.12 7.59 11.62
C GLU A 117 4.18 8.75 11.22
N PRO A 118 4.04 9.80 12.04
CA PRO A 118 3.22 10.96 11.68
C PRO A 118 3.59 11.58 10.34
N SER A 119 4.89 11.69 10.03
CA SER A 119 5.38 12.23 8.76
C SER A 119 4.85 11.48 7.53
N HIS A 120 4.73 10.15 7.63
CA HIS A 120 4.17 9.31 6.57
C HIS A 120 2.68 9.58 6.38
N PHE A 121 1.91 9.65 7.46
CA PHE A 121 0.46 9.86 7.42
C PHE A 121 0.04 11.31 7.16
N GLU A 122 0.95 12.28 7.28
CA GLU A 122 0.76 13.64 6.78
C GLU A 122 0.87 13.67 5.25
N LYS A 123 1.86 12.97 4.69
CA LYS A 123 2.07 12.88 3.23
C LYS A 123 1.03 12.00 2.54
N PHE A 124 0.66 10.90 3.19
CA PHE A 124 -0.26 9.89 2.66
C PHE A 124 -1.38 9.64 3.68
N PRO A 125 -2.32 10.58 3.83
CA PRO A 125 -3.36 10.46 4.84
C PRO A 125 -4.34 9.34 4.52
N VAL A 126 -4.82 8.69 5.58
CA VAL A 126 -5.82 7.63 5.52
C VAL A 126 -7.00 7.94 6.44
N SER A 127 -8.17 7.41 6.11
CA SER A 127 -9.39 7.62 6.89
C SER A 127 -9.36 6.88 8.22
N GLU A 128 -10.24 7.28 9.13
CA GLU A 128 -10.48 6.57 10.39
C GLU A 128 -10.79 5.08 10.16
N LYS A 129 -11.60 4.79 9.13
CA LYS A 129 -11.94 3.41 8.77
C LYS A 129 -10.71 2.59 8.41
N VAL A 130 -9.77 3.18 7.65
CA VAL A 130 -8.51 2.51 7.26
C VAL A 130 -7.59 2.37 8.47
N MET A 131 -7.46 3.40 9.32
CA MET A 131 -6.66 3.32 10.54
C MET A 131 -7.21 2.24 11.50
N ASN A 132 -8.52 2.18 11.72
CA ASN A 132 -9.15 1.16 12.54
C ASN A 132 -8.93 -0.25 11.96
N PHE A 133 -8.92 -0.38 10.62
CA PHE A 133 -8.59 -1.64 9.96
C PHE A 133 -7.14 -2.06 10.19
N ILE A 134 -6.17 -1.15 10.02
CA ILE A 134 -4.74 -1.38 10.32
C ILE A 134 -4.57 -1.87 11.77
N LEU A 135 -5.21 -1.21 12.73
CA LEU A 135 -5.16 -1.58 14.14
C LEU A 135 -5.88 -2.90 14.44
N ALA A 136 -6.93 -3.23 13.71
CA ALA A 136 -7.62 -4.52 13.85
C ALA A 136 -6.77 -5.67 13.31
N LEU A 137 -6.08 -5.47 12.19
CA LEU A 137 -5.16 -6.45 11.63
C LEU A 137 -3.99 -6.72 12.57
N SER A 138 -3.40 -5.68 13.15
CA SER A 138 -2.24 -5.82 14.02
C SER A 138 -2.51 -6.71 15.24
N ARG A 139 -3.74 -6.73 15.76
CA ARG A 139 -4.14 -7.60 16.89
C ARG A 139 -3.98 -9.10 16.62
N ASN A 140 -3.82 -9.53 15.37
CA ASN A 140 -3.52 -10.92 15.03
C ASN A 140 -2.04 -11.27 15.21
N ILE A 141 -1.18 -10.30 15.49
CA ILE A 141 0.24 -10.48 15.72
C ILE A 141 0.47 -10.54 17.23
N SER A 142 0.94 -11.70 17.73
CA SER A 142 1.15 -11.90 19.16
C SER A 142 2.11 -10.86 19.73
N SER A 143 1.76 -10.30 20.89
CA SER A 143 2.60 -9.35 21.64
C SER A 143 3.00 -8.08 20.89
N ILE A 144 2.27 -7.71 19.81
CA ILE A 144 2.55 -6.46 19.10
C ILE A 144 2.19 -5.25 19.96
N GLN A 145 3.05 -4.24 19.90
CA GLN A 145 2.82 -2.93 20.50
C GLN A 145 2.64 -1.90 19.39
N VAL A 146 1.75 -0.92 19.59
CA VAL A 146 1.55 0.17 18.62
C VAL A 146 2.33 1.38 19.11
N TYR A 147 3.24 1.90 18.29
CA TYR A 147 4.01 3.10 18.57
C TYR A 147 3.69 4.19 17.56
N VAL A 148 3.35 5.37 18.06
CA VAL A 148 3.12 6.57 17.24
C VAL A 148 4.29 7.52 17.43
N GLY A 149 5.08 7.70 16.39
CA GLY A 149 6.30 8.50 16.39
C GLY A 149 7.22 8.08 15.25
N GLU A 150 8.31 8.83 15.08
CA GLU A 150 9.27 8.55 14.01
C GLU A 150 10.22 7.41 14.39
N VAL A 151 10.73 6.65 13.41
CA VAL A 151 11.71 5.56 13.67
C VAL A 151 12.96 6.07 14.39
N ASN A 152 13.37 7.31 14.12
CA ASN A 152 14.54 7.92 14.74
C ASN A 152 14.35 8.12 16.26
N GLU A 153 13.13 8.30 16.74
CA GLU A 153 12.84 8.39 18.17
C GLU A 153 13.07 7.03 18.86
N LEU A 154 12.70 5.91 18.20
CA LEU A 154 12.99 4.56 18.71
C LEU A 154 14.49 4.27 18.75
N VAL A 155 15.23 4.73 17.74
CA VAL A 155 16.69 4.63 17.71
C VAL A 155 17.29 5.41 18.89
N GLN A 156 16.84 6.64 19.13
CA GLN A 156 17.32 7.45 20.26
C GLN A 156 16.96 6.83 21.62
N LEU A 157 15.77 6.25 21.74
CA LEU A 157 15.36 5.53 22.94
C LEU A 157 16.31 4.36 23.22
N SER A 158 16.69 3.59 22.20
CA SER A 158 17.63 2.47 22.38
C SER A 158 19.01 2.91 22.86
N VAL A 159 19.54 4.00 22.32
CA VAL A 159 20.87 4.53 22.65
C VAL A 159 20.90 5.11 24.06
N SER A 160 19.79 5.70 24.51
CA SER A 160 19.69 6.29 25.85
C SER A 160 19.42 5.26 26.96
N THR A 161 18.82 4.11 26.62
CA THR A 161 18.37 3.12 27.61
C THR A 161 19.14 1.80 27.58
N SER A 162 19.98 1.57 26.57
CA SER A 162 20.79 0.36 26.45
C SER A 162 22.22 0.64 26.00
N ALA A 163 23.16 -0.15 26.52
CA ALA A 163 24.54 -0.20 26.04
C ALA A 163 24.69 -1.06 24.76
N THR A 164 23.66 -1.82 24.40
CA THR A 164 23.64 -2.64 23.19
C THR A 164 23.10 -1.85 22.00
N LYS A 165 23.74 -2.03 20.83
CA LYS A 165 23.23 -1.47 19.58
C LYS A 165 21.87 -2.12 19.26
N PRO A 166 20.82 -1.36 18.93
CA PRO A 166 19.53 -1.94 18.60
C PRO A 166 19.62 -2.78 17.33
N ASN A 167 19.02 -3.96 17.37
CA ASN A 167 18.86 -4.83 16.20
C ASN A 167 17.44 -4.69 15.64
N PHE A 168 17.25 -3.76 14.72
CA PHE A 168 15.98 -3.57 14.03
C PHE A 168 15.89 -4.47 12.79
N ILE A 169 14.71 -5.04 12.54
CA ILE A 169 14.41 -5.84 11.36
C ILE A 169 13.06 -5.38 10.81
N SER A 170 12.97 -5.20 9.49
CA SER A 170 11.72 -4.84 8.80
C SER A 170 11.55 -5.65 7.53
N LYS A 171 10.31 -5.87 7.06
CA LYS A 171 10.12 -6.31 5.66
C LYS A 171 10.44 -5.15 4.73
N GLU A 172 11.13 -5.42 3.63
CA GLU A 172 11.49 -4.39 2.65
C GLU A 172 10.22 -3.72 2.08
N HIS A 173 10.18 -2.39 2.11
CA HIS A 173 9.10 -1.61 1.51
C HIS A 173 9.63 -0.28 0.95
N PRO A 174 9.20 0.18 -0.25
CA PRO A 174 9.80 1.36 -0.89
C PRO A 174 9.52 2.66 -0.13
N ALA A 175 8.43 2.71 0.64
CA ALA A 175 8.08 3.86 1.47
C ALA A 175 8.90 3.98 2.77
N PHE A 176 9.59 2.91 3.20
CA PHE A 176 10.31 2.86 4.48
C PHE A 176 11.77 2.45 4.30
N THR A 177 12.41 2.93 3.23
CA THR A 177 13.83 2.66 2.98
C THR A 177 14.74 3.24 4.07
N HIS A 178 14.26 4.25 4.81
CA HIS A 178 14.94 4.86 5.95
C HIS A 178 14.91 4.03 7.23
N TYR A 179 14.12 2.94 7.29
CA TYR A 179 14.16 2.06 8.46
C TYR A 179 15.56 1.48 8.67
N PRO A 180 16.09 1.51 9.91
CA PRO A 180 17.42 1.02 10.23
C PRO A 180 17.45 -0.51 10.28
N GLY A 181 18.67 -1.05 10.27
CA GLY A 181 18.89 -2.49 10.51
C GLY A 181 18.66 -3.36 9.28
N GLN A 182 18.29 -4.62 9.53
CA GLN A 182 18.10 -5.62 8.48
C GLN A 182 16.75 -5.44 7.78
N LYS A 183 16.74 -5.67 6.46
CA LYS A 183 15.52 -5.78 5.68
C LYS A 183 15.37 -7.22 5.23
N ASP A 184 14.28 -7.86 5.64
CA ASP A 184 13.88 -9.15 5.09
C ASP A 184 13.27 -8.91 3.71
N ASP A 185 13.66 -9.73 2.75
CA ASP A 185 13.14 -9.68 1.39
C ASP A 185 11.64 -9.99 1.36
N ARG A 186 10.98 -9.50 0.31
CA ARG A 186 9.57 -9.80 0.07
C ARG A 186 9.40 -11.23 -0.43
N ASP A 187 8.30 -11.85 -0.04
CA ASP A 187 7.88 -13.13 -0.59
C ASP A 187 7.47 -12.95 -2.06
N TRP A 188 8.28 -13.48 -2.97
CA TRP A 188 7.99 -13.45 -4.41
C TRP A 188 7.08 -14.63 -4.77
N ILE A 189 5.94 -14.34 -5.41
CA ILE A 189 5.03 -15.38 -5.92
C ILE A 189 5.74 -16.29 -6.93
N TYR A 190 6.65 -15.72 -7.75
CA TYR A 190 7.46 -16.43 -8.73
C TYR A 190 8.94 -16.12 -8.53
N PRO A 191 9.62 -16.75 -7.55
CA PRO A 191 11.01 -16.41 -7.20
C PRO A 191 11.98 -16.67 -8.36
N GLN A 192 11.62 -17.55 -9.29
CA GLN A 192 12.42 -17.90 -10.46
C GLN A 192 12.30 -16.87 -11.60
N VAL A 193 11.31 -15.97 -11.55
CA VAL A 193 11.11 -14.93 -12.57
C VAL A 193 11.83 -13.67 -12.11
N THR A 194 13.08 -13.54 -12.54
CA THR A 194 13.95 -12.41 -12.20
C THR A 194 14.20 -11.49 -13.40
N GLY A 195 14.67 -10.28 -13.08
CA GLY A 195 15.04 -9.27 -14.07
C GLY A 195 13.93 -8.28 -14.41
N TYR A 196 14.26 -7.32 -15.25
CA TYR A 196 13.32 -6.30 -15.70
C TYR A 196 12.36 -6.83 -16.76
N HIS A 197 11.08 -6.49 -16.63
CA HIS A 197 10.05 -6.78 -17.61
C HIS A 197 9.42 -5.48 -18.09
N ASN A 198 9.47 -5.25 -19.40
CA ASN A 198 8.97 -4.02 -20.02
C ASN A 198 7.44 -3.93 -20.10
N SER A 199 6.70 -4.98 -19.73
CA SER A 199 5.25 -4.99 -19.67
C SER A 199 4.73 -6.10 -18.75
N PHE A 200 3.51 -5.90 -18.22
CA PHE A 200 2.81 -6.92 -17.44
C PHE A 200 2.65 -8.22 -18.23
N PHE A 201 2.25 -8.18 -19.50
CA PHE A 201 2.07 -9.39 -20.30
C PHE A 201 3.38 -10.15 -20.55
N ALA A 202 4.50 -9.45 -20.72
CA ALA A 202 5.81 -10.09 -20.83
C ALA A 202 6.23 -10.80 -19.53
N TYR A 203 5.94 -10.19 -18.38
CA TYR A 203 6.13 -10.80 -17.06
C TYR A 203 5.19 -12.00 -16.87
N TRP A 204 3.89 -11.81 -17.09
CA TRP A 204 2.84 -12.81 -16.92
C TRP A 204 3.10 -14.05 -17.78
N LYS A 205 3.56 -13.88 -19.03
CA LYS A 205 3.91 -15.01 -19.90
C LYS A 205 5.03 -15.90 -19.33
N LYS A 206 5.94 -15.35 -18.53
CA LYS A 206 6.97 -16.14 -17.84
C LYS A 206 6.41 -16.81 -16.59
N CYS A 207 5.56 -16.12 -15.85
CA CYS A 207 4.90 -16.65 -14.66
C CYS A 207 3.93 -17.81 -15.00
N SER A 208 3.11 -17.64 -16.05
CA SER A 208 2.11 -18.63 -16.46
C SER A 208 2.73 -19.95 -16.90
N LYS A 209 3.94 -19.94 -17.45
CA LYS A 209 4.69 -21.17 -17.74
C LYS A 209 4.96 -22.03 -16.51
N GLN A 210 5.02 -21.42 -15.32
CA GLN A 210 5.22 -22.13 -14.05
C GLN A 210 3.89 -22.61 -13.46
N LEU A 211 2.79 -21.90 -13.70
CA LEU A 211 1.44 -22.34 -13.33
C LEU A 211 0.97 -23.56 -14.13
N TYR A 212 1.31 -23.60 -15.42
CA TYR A 212 0.90 -24.66 -16.34
C TYR A 212 2.05 -25.63 -16.67
N ALA A 213 3.19 -25.51 -15.98
CA ALA A 213 4.17 -26.59 -16.00
C ALA A 213 3.43 -27.83 -15.46
N PRO A 214 3.50 -28.98 -16.15
CA PRO A 214 3.01 -30.22 -15.56
C PRO A 214 3.71 -30.34 -14.22
N SER A 215 2.92 -30.30 -13.15
CA SER A 215 3.36 -30.74 -11.84
C SER A 215 4.11 -32.06 -12.03
N LEU A 216 5.31 -32.12 -11.48
CA LEU A 216 5.91 -33.17 -10.64
C LEU A 216 4.97 -34.27 -10.06
N PHE A 217 3.95 -34.70 -10.81
CA PHE A 217 3.33 -36.01 -10.71
C PHE A 217 3.98 -36.89 -11.79
N SER A 218 5.30 -37.07 -11.66
CA SER A 218 5.94 -38.28 -12.15
C SER A 218 6.16 -39.15 -10.92
N ASP A 219 5.20 -40.05 -10.71
CA ASP A 219 5.33 -41.39 -10.15
C ASP A 219 6.46 -41.69 -9.14
N HIS A 220 6.02 -42.18 -7.98
CA HIS A 220 6.68 -43.02 -6.96
C HIS A 220 7.64 -42.38 -5.95
#